data_AF-A0A7G5ZFQ7-F1
#
_entry.id   AF-A0A7G5ZFQ7-F1
#
_cell.length_a   1.000
_cell.length_b   1.000
_cell.length_c   1.000
_cell.angle_alpha   90.00
_cell.angle_beta   90.00
_cell.angle_gamma   90.00
#
_symmetry.space_group_name_H-M   'P 1'
#
loop_
_entity.id
_entity.type
_entity.pdbx_description
1 polymer ?
#
loop_
_entity_poly.entity_id
_entity_poly.type
_entity_poly.pdbx_seq_one_letter_code
_entity_poly.pdbx_strand_id
1 'polypeptide(L)'
;MLVTKIGLFDGKSWESLCQLVFKRKYESAGYHEIPASPGDFGLEGFTLQSGIGFQCYCPDHNYNPTELYEKQRDKITTDLAKLRTYSSEIAQRIGSLKIREWHFVTPEIDRHKLISHARTKELEVRSWNLPILDPAFTIYLRDADYYHTEINAIRSLNGEALNFDVGPRLLPSLSGPPGEYEANLRRKTEVRLAPKSAHPQFQRRLDSLFDQTQSAFLEHGAVLGRINSLAPAVYIKLMRIVSEYELAVTELTDTWSGPAEELVARVRDGLTHRITTQLSPQVDLTEAERVSRHIVARWLAVCELDFD
;
A
#
# COMPACT_ATOMS: atom_id res chain seq x y z
N MET A 1 -2.88 -8.14 7.21
CA MET A 1 -2.67 -6.70 6.93
C MET A 1 -3.38 -6.40 5.62
N LEU A 2 -4.26 -5.42 5.64
CA LEU A 2 -4.97 -4.91 4.48
C LEU A 2 -4.03 -4.09 3.60
N VAL A 3 -4.07 -4.32 2.28
CA VAL A 3 -3.43 -3.47 1.29
C VAL A 3 -4.41 -2.41 0.82
N THR A 4 -4.07 -1.13 0.97
CA THR A 4 -4.91 0.00 0.54
C THR A 4 -4.16 0.89 -0.45
N LYS A 5 -4.87 1.82 -1.11
CA LYS A 5 -4.26 2.85 -1.96
C LYS A 5 -3.23 3.70 -1.20
N ILE A 6 -3.41 3.83 0.10
CA ILE A 6 -2.54 4.60 0.99
C ILE A 6 -1.63 3.68 1.82
N GLY A 7 -1.37 2.43 1.42
CA GLY A 7 -0.40 1.57 2.09
C GLY A 7 -1.00 0.45 2.93
N LEU A 8 -0.15 -0.20 3.75
CA LEU A 8 -0.54 -1.35 4.56
C LEU A 8 -1.07 -0.93 5.92
N PHE A 9 -2.18 -1.54 6.32
CA PHE A 9 -2.78 -1.34 7.63
C PHE A 9 -3.23 -2.65 8.27
N ASP A 10 -3.24 -2.64 9.59
CA ASP A 10 -4.01 -3.50 10.47
C ASP A 10 -4.91 -2.62 11.35
N GLY A 11 -5.72 -3.23 12.22
CA GLY A 11 -6.60 -2.50 13.14
C GLY A 11 -5.88 -1.40 13.92
N LYS A 12 -4.69 -1.70 14.47
CA LYS A 12 -3.94 -0.78 15.33
C LYS A 12 -3.31 0.37 14.57
N SER A 13 -2.65 0.07 13.45
CA SER A 13 -2.00 1.09 12.62
C SER A 13 -3.02 2.01 11.93
N TRP A 14 -4.18 1.47 11.54
CA TRP A 14 -5.29 2.28 11.02
C TRP A 14 -5.85 3.22 12.08
N GLU A 15 -6.14 2.72 13.27
CA GLU A 15 -6.63 3.51 14.39
C GLU A 15 -5.61 4.59 14.78
N SER A 16 -4.32 4.24 14.86
CA SER A 16 -3.24 5.21 15.15
C SER A 16 -3.18 6.34 14.14
N LEU A 17 -3.31 6.03 12.84
CA LEU A 17 -3.40 7.06 11.79
C LEU A 17 -4.66 7.92 11.95
N CYS A 18 -5.81 7.30 12.20
CA CYS A 18 -7.07 7.99 12.42
C CYS A 18 -6.99 8.94 13.62
N GLN A 19 -6.37 8.54 14.72
CA GLN A 19 -6.15 9.40 15.90
C GLN A 19 -5.34 10.66 15.54
N LEU A 20 -4.28 10.54 14.76
CA LEU A 20 -3.51 11.69 14.27
C LEU A 20 -4.35 12.60 13.38
N VAL A 21 -5.15 12.01 12.48
CA VAL A 21 -6.08 12.74 11.61
C VAL A 21 -7.10 13.51 12.44
N PHE A 22 -7.72 12.86 13.42
CA PHE A 22 -8.78 13.48 14.21
C PHE A 22 -8.24 14.60 15.10
N LYS A 23 -7.12 14.38 15.77
CA LYS A 23 -6.43 15.41 16.58
C LYS A 23 -6.11 16.65 15.75
N ARG A 24 -5.71 16.48 14.49
CA ARG A 24 -5.40 17.59 13.58
C ARG A 24 -6.65 18.26 13.01
N LYS A 25 -7.58 17.49 12.44
CA LYS A 25 -8.76 18.04 11.73
C LYS A 25 -9.77 18.67 12.67
N TYR A 26 -9.94 18.09 13.86
CA TYR A 26 -10.96 18.45 14.83
C TYR A 26 -10.38 19.09 16.10
N GLU A 27 -9.15 19.62 16.03
CA GLU A 27 -8.50 20.36 17.12
C GLU A 27 -9.42 21.48 17.63
N SER A 28 -9.89 22.33 16.71
CA SER A 28 -10.75 23.47 17.02
C SER A 28 -12.08 23.05 17.64
N ALA A 29 -12.60 21.88 17.28
CA ALA A 29 -13.82 21.29 17.83
C ALA A 29 -13.61 20.57 19.18
N GLY A 30 -12.38 20.56 19.71
CA GLY A 30 -12.03 19.95 20.98
C GLY A 30 -12.07 18.43 20.95
N TYR A 31 -11.43 17.81 19.96
CA TYR A 31 -11.31 16.36 19.88
C TYR A 31 -10.65 15.77 21.14
N HIS A 32 -11.25 14.71 21.67
CA HIS A 32 -10.74 13.90 22.77
C HIS A 32 -10.75 12.43 22.35
N GLU A 33 -9.59 11.80 22.46
CA GLU A 33 -9.41 10.36 22.29
C GLU A 33 -9.98 9.62 23.51
N ILE A 34 -10.57 8.45 23.29
CA ILE A 34 -10.94 7.51 24.34
C ILE A 34 -9.87 6.41 24.37
N PRO A 35 -9.01 6.34 25.40
CA PRO A 35 -8.02 5.27 25.50
C PRO A 35 -8.68 3.90 25.60
N ALA A 36 -8.08 2.89 24.95
CA ALA A 36 -8.52 1.51 24.98
C ALA A 36 -8.27 0.85 26.35
N SER A 37 -9.04 1.20 27.39
CA SER A 37 -9.10 0.46 28.65
C SER A 37 -10.31 0.87 29.49
N PRO A 38 -11.21 -0.06 29.92
CA PRO A 38 -11.25 -1.51 29.67
C PRO A 38 -11.96 -1.94 28.36
N GLY A 39 -12.33 -1.00 27.48
CA GLY A 39 -12.94 -1.28 26.17
C GLY A 39 -13.33 0.01 25.44
N ASP A 40 -13.64 -0.08 24.15
CA ASP A 40 -14.18 1.03 23.36
C ASP A 40 -15.71 1.10 23.57
N PHE A 41 -16.25 2.25 23.94
CA PHE A 41 -17.70 2.40 24.17
C PHE A 41 -18.49 2.50 22.85
N GLY A 42 -17.99 1.87 21.79
CA GLY A 42 -18.37 2.14 20.39
C GLY A 42 -17.85 3.50 19.89
N LEU A 43 -16.80 4.01 20.53
CA LEU A 43 -16.16 5.29 20.25
C LEU A 43 -14.65 5.19 20.52
N GLU A 44 -13.85 5.60 19.54
CA GLU A 44 -12.41 5.84 19.65
C GLU A 44 -12.09 7.27 20.12
N GLY A 45 -13.10 8.15 20.06
CA GLY A 45 -13.00 9.53 20.49
C GLY A 45 -14.23 10.35 20.10
N PHE A 46 -14.28 11.59 20.58
CA PHE A 46 -15.38 12.50 20.32
C PHE A 46 -14.94 13.98 20.34
N THR A 47 -15.78 14.88 19.84
CA THR A 47 -15.54 16.33 19.87
C THR A 47 -16.45 17.01 20.88
N LEU A 48 -15.88 17.79 21.79
CA LEU A 48 -16.61 18.47 22.86
C LEU A 48 -17.57 19.57 22.36
N GLN A 49 -17.28 20.18 21.22
CA GLN A 49 -18.03 21.34 20.73
C GLN A 49 -19.07 20.97 19.67
N SER A 50 -18.76 20.00 18.80
CA SER A 50 -19.61 19.64 17.66
C SER A 50 -20.45 18.37 17.86
N GLY A 51 -20.18 17.58 18.89
CA GLY A 51 -20.92 16.35 19.17
C GLY A 51 -20.68 15.23 18.16
N ILE A 52 -19.48 15.17 17.58
CA ILE A 52 -19.07 14.12 16.64
C ILE A 52 -18.36 13.02 17.42
N GLY A 53 -18.84 11.79 17.35
CA GLY A 53 -18.17 10.58 17.82
C GLY A 53 -17.57 9.79 16.65
N PHE A 54 -16.45 9.12 16.87
CA PHE A 54 -15.72 8.40 15.84
C PHE A 54 -15.56 6.92 16.21
N GLN A 55 -15.75 6.03 15.25
CA GLN A 55 -15.42 4.61 15.38
C GLN A 55 -14.53 4.20 14.21
N CYS A 56 -13.39 3.59 14.50
CA CYS A 56 -12.50 3.07 13.47
C CYS A 56 -12.78 1.59 13.19
N TYR A 57 -12.58 1.18 11.93
CA TYR A 57 -12.60 -0.22 11.53
C TYR A 57 -11.64 -0.46 10.36
N CYS A 58 -10.64 -1.32 10.55
CA CYS A 58 -9.80 -1.83 9.49
C CYS A 58 -10.09 -3.32 9.24
N PRO A 59 -10.44 -3.71 8.00
CA PRO A 59 -10.42 -5.11 7.57
C PRO A 59 -9.09 -5.81 7.85
N ASP A 60 -9.10 -7.11 8.14
CA ASP A 60 -7.86 -7.86 8.42
C ASP A 60 -7.01 -8.10 7.16
N HIS A 61 -7.68 -8.20 6.01
CA HIS A 61 -7.12 -8.40 4.67
C HIS A 61 -8.10 -7.89 3.60
N ASN A 62 -7.70 -7.92 2.34
CA ASN A 62 -8.55 -7.55 1.21
C ASN A 62 -9.63 -8.63 0.98
N TYR A 63 -10.79 -8.43 1.58
CA TYR A 63 -11.97 -9.29 1.38
C TYR A 63 -12.55 -9.11 -0.02
N ASN A 64 -13.35 -10.09 -0.45
CA ASN A 64 -14.23 -9.87 -1.60
C ASN A 64 -15.33 -8.85 -1.25
N PRO A 65 -15.94 -8.19 -2.25
CA PRO A 65 -16.90 -7.11 -1.98
C PRO A 65 -18.15 -7.47 -1.17
N THR A 66 -18.54 -8.74 -1.14
CA THR A 66 -19.69 -9.17 -0.35
C THR A 66 -19.30 -9.31 1.12
N GLU A 67 -18.16 -9.96 1.37
CA GLU A 67 -17.64 -10.17 2.71
C GLU A 67 -17.23 -8.85 3.38
N LEU A 68 -16.58 -7.93 2.64
CA LEU A 68 -16.25 -6.60 3.17
C LEU A 68 -17.49 -5.88 3.67
N TYR A 69 -18.55 -5.85 2.84
CA TYR A 69 -19.83 -5.26 3.20
C TYR A 69 -20.43 -5.89 4.45
N GLU A 70 -20.46 -7.21 4.56
CA GLU A 70 -21.01 -7.92 5.72
C GLU A 70 -20.27 -7.56 7.00
N LYS A 71 -18.93 -7.57 6.96
CA LYS A 71 -18.09 -7.22 8.11
C LYS A 71 -18.29 -5.76 8.55
N GLN A 72 -18.35 -4.82 7.60
CA GLN A 72 -18.60 -3.42 7.90
C GLN A 72 -20.00 -3.19 8.47
N ARG A 73 -21.02 -3.81 7.87
CA ARG A 73 -22.41 -3.76 8.33
C ARG A 73 -22.54 -4.27 9.77
N ASP A 74 -21.90 -5.39 10.06
CA ASP A 74 -21.93 -6.02 11.38
C ASP A 74 -21.20 -5.16 12.40
N LYS A 75 -20.02 -4.62 12.06
CA LYS A 75 -19.27 -3.70 12.91
C LYS A 75 -20.09 -2.45 13.27
N ILE A 76 -20.70 -1.78 12.28
CA ILE A 76 -21.60 -0.63 12.51
C ILE A 76 -22.72 -1.02 13.48
N THR A 77 -23.35 -2.19 13.26
CA THR A 77 -24.48 -2.64 14.09
C THR A 77 -24.05 -2.90 15.53
N THR A 78 -22.94 -3.61 15.72
CA THR A 78 -22.43 -3.97 17.04
C THR A 78 -21.95 -2.75 17.81
N ASP A 79 -21.23 -1.82 17.17
CA ASP A 79 -20.70 -0.65 17.87
C ASP A 79 -21.77 0.40 18.19
N LEU A 80 -22.77 0.59 17.32
CA LEU A 80 -23.91 1.45 17.66
C LEU A 80 -24.68 0.89 18.87
N ALA A 81 -24.84 -0.43 18.97
CA ALA A 81 -25.47 -1.05 20.13
C ALA A 81 -24.70 -0.75 21.43
N LYS A 82 -23.37 -0.58 21.37
CA LYS A 82 -22.55 -0.18 22.52
C LYS A 82 -22.92 1.20 23.06
N LEU A 83 -23.38 2.14 22.21
CA LEU A 83 -23.86 3.45 22.67
C LEU A 83 -25.04 3.32 23.64
N ARG A 84 -25.92 2.34 23.41
CA ARG A 84 -27.02 2.02 24.33
C ARG A 84 -26.51 1.28 25.56
N THR A 85 -25.67 0.27 25.38
CA THR A 85 -25.13 -0.56 26.47
C THR A 85 -24.35 0.28 27.49
N TYR A 86 -23.54 1.22 27.02
CA TYR A 86 -22.63 2.03 27.85
C TYR A 86 -23.07 3.50 27.95
N SER A 87 -24.37 3.77 27.79
CA SER A 87 -24.91 5.14 27.76
C SER A 87 -24.51 5.95 29.00
N SER A 88 -24.54 5.33 30.18
CA SER A 88 -24.17 5.98 31.45
C SER A 88 -22.69 6.32 31.52
N GLU A 89 -21.82 5.40 31.11
CA GLU A 89 -20.37 5.56 31.09
C GLU A 89 -19.92 6.59 30.05
N ILE A 90 -20.61 6.65 28.91
CA ILE A 90 -20.42 7.69 27.89
C ILE A 90 -20.83 9.05 28.47
N ALA A 91 -22.00 9.14 29.13
CA ALA A 91 -22.48 10.39 29.74
C ALA A 91 -21.47 10.97 30.74
N GLN A 92 -20.82 10.12 31.54
CA GLN A 92 -19.78 10.56 32.49
C GLN A 92 -18.56 11.19 31.81
N ARG A 93 -18.27 10.83 30.55
CA ARG A 93 -17.11 11.33 29.79
C ARG A 93 -17.44 12.56 28.96
N ILE A 94 -18.61 12.57 28.33
CA ILE A 94 -19.02 13.66 27.44
C ILE A 94 -19.72 14.81 28.18
N GLY A 95 -20.14 14.58 29.43
CA GLY A 95 -20.82 15.59 30.25
C GLY A 95 -22.22 15.92 29.71
N SER A 96 -22.52 17.21 29.53
CA SER A 96 -23.80 17.68 29.00
C SER A 96 -23.90 17.64 27.48
N LEU A 97 -22.83 17.22 26.79
CA LEU A 97 -22.81 17.10 25.35
C LEU A 97 -23.81 16.04 24.88
N LYS A 98 -24.36 16.25 23.68
CA LYS A 98 -25.08 15.23 22.94
C LYS A 98 -24.31 14.87 21.68
N ILE A 99 -24.15 13.57 21.45
CA ILE A 99 -23.58 13.05 20.20
C ILE A 99 -24.64 13.24 19.11
N ARG A 100 -24.31 14.11 18.16
CA ARG A 100 -25.13 14.43 16.99
C ARG A 100 -24.69 13.68 15.75
N GLU A 101 -23.41 13.34 15.66
CA GLU A 101 -22.86 12.61 14.52
C GLU A 101 -22.02 11.42 14.99
N TRP A 102 -22.14 10.30 14.31
CA TRP A 102 -21.29 9.13 14.52
C TRP A 102 -20.61 8.75 13.20
N HIS A 103 -19.30 8.88 13.17
CA HIS A 103 -18.49 8.68 11.97
C HIS A 103 -17.87 7.29 12.02
N PHE A 104 -18.29 6.43 11.10
CA PHE A 104 -17.65 5.15 10.81
C PHE A 104 -16.48 5.40 9.87
N VAL A 105 -15.26 5.17 10.34
CA VAL A 105 -14.02 5.47 9.62
C VAL A 105 -13.29 4.18 9.26
N THR A 106 -13.22 3.88 7.97
CA THR A 106 -12.65 2.64 7.43
C THR A 106 -11.78 2.92 6.21
N PRO A 107 -10.82 2.06 5.84
CA PRO A 107 -9.96 2.36 4.69
C PRO A 107 -10.70 2.48 3.35
N GLU A 108 -11.72 1.66 3.12
CA GLU A 108 -12.43 1.57 1.84
C GLU A 108 -13.91 1.23 2.05
N ILE A 109 -14.77 1.78 1.20
CA ILE A 109 -16.20 1.45 1.12
C ILE A 109 -16.53 1.16 -0.34
N ASP A 110 -16.97 -0.06 -0.64
CA ASP A 110 -17.16 -0.53 -2.01
C ASP A 110 -18.64 -0.76 -2.40
N ARG A 111 -19.54 -0.85 -1.42
CA ARG A 111 -20.97 -1.13 -1.64
C ARG A 111 -21.86 -0.01 -1.14
N HIS A 112 -22.62 0.58 -2.07
CA HIS A 112 -23.67 1.56 -1.76
C HIS A 112 -24.72 1.02 -0.76
N LYS A 113 -24.89 -0.30 -0.64
CA LYS A 113 -25.79 -0.93 0.35
C LYS A 113 -25.43 -0.54 1.79
N LEU A 114 -24.17 -0.22 2.09
CA LEU A 114 -23.75 0.24 3.40
C LEU A 114 -24.39 1.59 3.76
N ILE A 115 -24.63 2.45 2.77
CA ILE A 115 -25.34 3.72 2.93
C ILE A 115 -26.79 3.44 3.38
N SER A 116 -27.49 2.52 2.70
CA SER A 116 -28.85 2.14 3.07
C SER A 116 -28.91 1.56 4.49
N HIS A 117 -27.95 0.72 4.86
CA HIS A 117 -27.83 0.19 6.23
C HIS A 117 -27.64 1.30 7.26
N ALA A 118 -26.78 2.28 6.98
CA ALA A 118 -26.58 3.44 7.86
C ALA A 118 -27.89 4.22 8.09
N ARG A 119 -28.69 4.46 7.04
CA ARG A 119 -29.99 5.15 7.18
C ARG A 119 -30.98 4.37 8.05
N THR A 120 -31.04 3.06 7.89
CA THR A 120 -31.87 2.19 8.76
C THR A 120 -31.40 2.27 10.21
N LYS A 121 -30.08 2.23 10.44
CA LYS A 121 -29.50 2.31 11.78
C LYS A 121 -29.67 3.67 12.43
N GLU A 122 -29.69 4.77 11.68
CA GLU A 122 -30.03 6.08 12.24
C GLU A 122 -31.42 6.11 12.87
N LEU A 123 -32.42 5.59 12.16
CA LEU A 123 -33.80 5.53 12.67
C LEU A 123 -33.87 4.65 13.92
N GLU A 124 -33.21 3.50 13.90
CA GLU A 124 -33.12 2.60 15.05
C GLU A 124 -32.48 3.29 16.25
N VAL A 125 -31.31 3.91 16.07
CA VAL A 125 -30.56 4.56 17.15
C VAL A 125 -31.33 5.75 17.74
N ARG A 126 -31.98 6.58 16.90
CA ARG A 126 -32.85 7.67 17.36
C ARG A 126 -34.04 7.16 18.17
N SER A 127 -34.61 6.00 17.78
CA SER A 127 -35.75 5.41 18.49
C SER A 127 -35.43 4.98 19.93
N TRP A 128 -34.14 4.78 20.25
CA TRP A 128 -33.71 4.45 21.61
C TRP A 128 -33.85 5.63 22.58
N ASN A 129 -34.00 6.86 22.08
CA ASN A 129 -34.17 8.08 22.87
C ASN A 129 -33.13 8.21 24.00
N LEU A 130 -31.87 7.90 23.70
CA LEU A 130 -30.79 7.94 24.69
C LEU A 130 -30.47 9.40 25.08
N PRO A 131 -30.23 9.69 26.37
CA PRO A 131 -29.95 11.05 26.83
C PRO A 131 -28.65 11.63 26.25
N ILE A 132 -27.69 10.77 25.91
CA ILE A 132 -26.40 11.13 25.30
C ILE A 132 -26.49 11.45 23.81
N LEU A 133 -27.65 11.25 23.16
CA LEU A 133 -27.81 11.44 21.71
C LEU A 133 -28.66 12.67 21.39
N ASP A 134 -28.29 13.34 20.31
CA ASP A 134 -29.10 14.39 19.73
C ASP A 134 -30.31 13.79 18.99
N PRO A 135 -31.51 14.38 19.04
CA PRO A 135 -32.67 13.89 18.27
C PRO A 135 -32.42 13.79 16.75
N ALA A 136 -31.52 14.61 16.20
CA ALA A 136 -31.10 14.59 14.81
C ALA A 136 -29.84 13.72 14.55
N PHE A 137 -29.54 12.76 15.44
CA PHE A 137 -28.37 11.87 15.34
C PHE A 137 -28.17 11.30 13.93
N THR A 138 -26.99 11.43 13.36
CA THR A 138 -26.69 11.02 11.98
C THR A 138 -25.42 10.19 11.91
N ILE A 139 -25.42 9.15 11.08
CA ILE A 139 -24.29 8.27 10.78
C ILE A 139 -23.61 8.75 9.49
N TYR A 140 -22.30 8.94 9.56
CA TYR A 140 -21.45 9.24 8.42
C TYR A 140 -20.50 8.09 8.15
N LEU A 141 -20.39 7.69 6.90
CA LEU A 141 -19.41 6.71 6.44
C LEU A 141 -18.24 7.50 5.83
N ARG A 142 -17.02 7.33 6.35
CA ARG A 142 -15.81 8.02 5.91
C ARG A 142 -14.76 6.99 5.53
N ASP A 143 -14.31 7.07 4.29
CA ASP A 143 -13.18 6.26 3.81
C ASP A 143 -11.85 7.01 3.98
N ALA A 144 -10.75 6.38 3.57
CA ALA A 144 -9.43 7.02 3.55
C ALA A 144 -9.40 8.27 2.64
N ASP A 145 -10.10 8.24 1.51
CA ASP A 145 -10.09 9.32 0.52
C ASP A 145 -10.73 10.60 1.10
N TYR A 146 -11.73 10.48 1.99
CA TYR A 146 -12.29 11.62 2.74
C TYR A 146 -11.27 12.37 3.60
N TYR A 147 -10.26 11.67 4.13
CA TYR A 147 -9.21 12.22 5.00
C TYR A 147 -7.87 12.38 4.28
N HIS A 148 -7.85 12.32 2.94
CA HIS A 148 -6.63 12.32 2.15
C HIS A 148 -5.69 13.50 2.45
N THR A 149 -6.25 14.72 2.62
CA THR A 149 -5.48 15.92 2.95
C THR A 149 -4.77 15.80 4.29
N GLU A 150 -5.48 15.32 5.32
CA GLU A 150 -4.90 15.18 6.66
C GLU A 150 -3.88 14.04 6.71
N ILE A 151 -4.18 12.91 6.07
CA ILE A 151 -3.26 11.77 5.96
C ILE A 151 -1.95 12.19 5.30
N ASN A 152 -2.00 12.94 4.20
CA ASN A 152 -0.79 13.42 3.53
C ASN A 152 0.00 14.41 4.37
N ALA A 153 -0.67 15.31 5.09
CA ALA A 153 0.00 16.23 6.00
C ALA A 153 0.77 15.47 7.11
N ILE A 154 0.16 14.41 7.68
CA ILE A 154 0.80 13.56 8.68
C ILE A 154 2.03 12.84 8.11
N ARG A 155 1.92 12.29 6.90
CA ARG A 155 3.04 11.66 6.20
C ARG A 155 4.21 12.60 5.99
N SER A 156 3.94 13.80 5.47
CA SER A 156 4.98 14.80 5.26
C SER A 156 5.67 15.19 6.56
N LEU A 157 4.93 15.34 7.66
CA LEU A 157 5.50 15.62 8.98
C LEU A 157 6.39 14.48 9.50
N ASN A 158 6.06 13.24 9.16
CA ASN A 158 6.88 12.06 9.49
C ASN A 158 8.09 11.86 8.55
N GLY A 159 8.36 12.80 7.64
CA GLY A 159 9.44 12.69 6.67
C GLY A 159 9.19 11.65 5.57
N GLU A 160 7.96 11.15 5.45
CA GLU A 160 7.58 10.29 4.34
C GLU A 160 7.46 11.13 3.06
N ALA A 161 8.13 10.68 1.99
CA ALA A 161 7.99 11.31 0.69
C ALA A 161 6.53 11.27 0.23
N LEU A 162 6.04 12.40 -0.28
CA LEU A 162 4.71 12.46 -0.88
C LEU A 162 4.63 11.47 -2.05
N ASN A 163 3.57 10.67 -2.05
CA ASN A 163 3.27 9.79 -3.16
C ASN A 163 2.14 10.40 -4.00
N PHE A 164 2.43 10.71 -5.26
CA PHE A 164 1.46 11.25 -6.22
C PHE A 164 0.88 10.16 -7.13
N ASP A 165 1.35 8.90 -7.02
CA ASP A 165 0.86 7.80 -7.84
C ASP A 165 -0.52 7.31 -7.39
N VAL A 166 -1.36 6.94 -8.36
CA VAL A 166 -2.67 6.36 -8.14
C VAL A 166 -2.58 4.84 -8.22
N GLY A 167 -2.38 4.19 -7.07
CA GLY A 167 -2.47 2.73 -6.92
C GLY A 167 -1.15 1.95 -7.07
N PRO A 168 -1.19 0.63 -6.83
CA PRO A 168 -0.01 -0.22 -6.91
C PRO A 168 0.45 -0.41 -8.36
N ARG A 169 1.75 -0.25 -8.62
CA ARG A 169 2.35 -0.63 -9.91
C ARG A 169 2.69 -2.12 -9.90
N LEU A 170 2.30 -2.83 -10.95
CA LEU A 170 2.60 -4.26 -11.14
C LEU A 170 3.43 -4.43 -12.41
N LEU A 171 4.31 -5.44 -12.43
CA LEU A 171 5.00 -5.81 -13.65
C LEU A 171 3.97 -6.34 -14.67
N PRO A 172 4.09 -6.00 -15.96
CA PRO A 172 3.27 -6.60 -17.00
C PRO A 172 3.40 -8.13 -17.00
N SER A 173 2.27 -8.81 -17.18
CA SER A 173 2.24 -10.25 -17.39
C SER A 173 3.02 -10.62 -18.64
N LEU A 174 3.81 -11.70 -18.57
CA LEU A 174 4.52 -12.24 -19.73
C LEU A 174 3.50 -12.87 -20.69
N SER A 175 3.38 -12.33 -21.91
CA SER A 175 2.42 -12.80 -22.93
C SER A 175 3.07 -13.42 -24.17
N GLY A 176 4.37 -13.21 -24.38
CA GLY A 176 5.15 -13.81 -25.46
C GLY A 176 5.48 -15.30 -25.23
N PRO A 177 5.75 -16.07 -26.31
CA PRO A 177 6.15 -17.46 -26.23
C PRO A 177 7.47 -17.63 -25.46
N PRO A 178 7.62 -18.66 -24.61
CA PRO A 178 8.83 -18.85 -23.79
C PRO A 178 10.16 -18.86 -24.57
N GLY A 179 10.15 -19.40 -25.80
CA GLY A 179 11.34 -19.45 -26.65
C GLY A 179 11.82 -18.09 -27.15
N GLU A 180 10.96 -17.08 -27.18
CA GLU A 180 11.33 -15.72 -27.59
C GLU A 180 12.21 -15.06 -26.52
N TYR A 181 11.84 -15.18 -25.24
CA TYR A 181 12.64 -14.67 -24.13
C TYR A 181 14.02 -15.33 -24.08
N GLU A 182 14.08 -16.63 -24.32
CA GLU A 182 15.35 -17.37 -24.38
C GLU A 182 16.24 -16.88 -25.53
N ALA A 183 15.66 -16.71 -26.72
CA ALA A 183 16.37 -16.19 -27.88
C ALA A 183 16.91 -14.77 -27.64
N ASN A 184 16.10 -13.90 -27.03
CA ASN A 184 16.50 -12.54 -26.67
C ASN A 184 17.68 -12.55 -25.69
N LEU A 185 17.60 -13.36 -24.63
CA LEU A 185 18.70 -13.50 -23.67
C LEU A 185 19.97 -14.02 -24.33
N ARG A 186 19.88 -15.02 -25.21
CA ARG A 186 21.04 -15.57 -25.93
C ARG A 186 21.71 -14.52 -26.79
N ARG A 187 20.96 -13.88 -27.68
CA ARG A 187 21.44 -12.80 -28.56
C ARG A 187 22.13 -11.69 -27.76
N LYS A 188 21.47 -11.17 -26.72
CA LYS A 188 22.03 -10.08 -25.91
C LYS A 188 23.27 -10.50 -25.12
N THR A 189 23.35 -11.76 -24.68
CA THR A 189 24.54 -12.27 -24.00
C THR A 189 25.73 -12.35 -24.96
N GLU A 190 25.51 -12.72 -26.22
CA GLU A 190 26.55 -12.71 -27.26
C GLU A 190 27.09 -11.28 -27.50
N VAL A 191 26.20 -10.31 -27.66
CA VAL A 191 26.57 -8.88 -27.86
C VAL A 191 27.38 -8.35 -26.66
N ARG A 192 26.94 -8.65 -25.43
CA ARG A 192 27.65 -8.25 -24.20
C ARG A 192 29.07 -8.82 -24.12
N LEU A 193 29.29 -10.03 -24.64
CA LEU A 193 30.59 -10.69 -24.63
C LEU A 193 31.39 -10.52 -25.92
N ALA A 194 30.87 -9.82 -26.93
CA ALA A 194 31.53 -9.63 -28.23
C ALA A 194 33.00 -9.14 -28.12
N PRO A 195 33.38 -8.24 -27.20
CA PRO A 195 34.78 -7.84 -27.00
C PRO A 195 35.72 -8.99 -26.59
N LYS A 196 35.17 -10.12 -26.12
CA LYS A 196 35.91 -11.32 -25.69
C LYS A 196 35.79 -12.48 -26.69
N SER A 197 35.25 -12.25 -27.89
CA SER A 197 35.03 -13.27 -28.93
C SER A 197 36.27 -14.08 -29.30
N ALA A 198 37.45 -13.44 -29.33
CA ALA A 198 38.72 -14.11 -29.63
C ALA A 198 39.30 -14.93 -28.46
N HIS A 199 38.68 -14.90 -27.27
CA HIS A 199 39.20 -15.60 -26.09
C HIS A 199 39.00 -17.12 -26.24
N PRO A 200 39.99 -17.98 -25.95
CA PRO A 200 39.87 -19.44 -26.12
C PRO A 200 38.73 -20.11 -25.33
N GLN A 201 38.26 -19.45 -24.27
CA GLN A 201 37.14 -19.89 -23.43
C GLN A 201 35.85 -19.09 -23.69
N PHE A 202 35.74 -18.39 -24.82
CA PHE A 202 34.58 -17.55 -25.13
C PHE A 202 33.26 -18.32 -24.99
N GLN A 203 33.14 -19.49 -25.61
CA GLN A 203 31.92 -20.29 -25.57
C GLN A 203 31.52 -20.67 -24.13
N ARG A 204 32.47 -21.14 -23.32
CA ARG A 204 32.20 -21.47 -21.90
C ARG A 204 31.72 -20.27 -21.10
N ARG A 205 32.27 -19.08 -21.36
CA ARG A 205 31.86 -17.84 -20.69
C ARG A 205 30.49 -17.36 -21.16
N LEU A 206 30.20 -17.53 -22.45
CA LEU A 206 28.90 -17.25 -23.04
C LEU A 206 27.82 -18.11 -22.40
N ASP A 207 28.00 -19.43 -22.41
CA ASP A 207 27.05 -20.38 -21.84
C ASP A 207 26.85 -20.11 -20.34
N SER A 208 27.94 -19.89 -19.59
CA SER A 208 27.84 -19.59 -18.15
C SER A 208 27.10 -18.28 -17.85
N LEU A 209 27.30 -17.22 -18.64
CA LEU A 209 26.61 -15.95 -18.42
C LEU A 209 25.14 -16.03 -18.83
N PHE A 210 24.86 -16.76 -19.92
CA PHE A 210 23.51 -17.04 -20.39
C PHE A 210 22.74 -17.82 -19.32
N ASP A 211 23.27 -18.93 -18.82
CA ASP A 211 22.61 -19.79 -17.82
C ASP A 211 22.27 -19.03 -16.53
N GLN A 212 23.20 -18.18 -16.07
CA GLN A 212 22.99 -17.31 -14.90
C GLN A 212 21.87 -16.29 -15.14
N THR A 213 21.87 -15.66 -16.32
CA THR A 213 20.86 -14.65 -16.68
C THR A 213 19.49 -15.30 -16.88
N GLN A 214 19.44 -16.48 -17.51
CA GLN A 214 18.23 -17.24 -17.73
C GLN A 214 17.63 -17.72 -16.40
N SER A 215 18.45 -18.24 -15.49
CA SER A 215 17.99 -18.66 -14.16
C SER A 215 17.45 -17.47 -13.37
N ALA A 216 18.13 -16.32 -13.39
CA ALA A 216 17.63 -15.10 -12.76
C ALA A 216 16.29 -14.64 -13.36
N PHE A 217 16.13 -14.74 -14.69
CA PHE A 217 14.86 -14.48 -15.35
C PHE A 217 13.78 -15.49 -14.95
N LEU A 218 14.04 -16.80 -14.89
CA LEU A 218 13.00 -17.76 -14.51
C LEU A 218 12.56 -17.61 -13.04
N GLU A 219 13.47 -17.19 -12.17
CA GLU A 219 13.22 -17.05 -10.74
C GLU A 219 12.60 -15.71 -10.31
N HIS A 220 12.57 -14.69 -11.19
CA HIS A 220 12.19 -13.31 -10.82
C HIS A 220 10.82 -13.23 -10.12
N GLY A 221 9.81 -13.94 -10.65
CA GLY A 221 8.46 -13.96 -10.11
C GLY A 221 8.39 -14.57 -8.70
N ALA A 222 9.16 -15.64 -8.46
CA ALA A 222 9.23 -16.28 -7.14
C ALA A 222 9.92 -15.39 -6.11
N VAL A 223 10.95 -14.64 -6.51
CA VAL A 223 11.63 -13.66 -5.64
C VAL A 223 10.69 -12.52 -5.27
N LEU A 224 10.03 -11.91 -6.26
CA LEU A 224 9.09 -10.81 -6.04
C LEU A 224 7.85 -11.26 -5.23
N GLY A 225 7.33 -12.45 -5.51
CA GLY A 225 6.23 -13.04 -4.75
C GLY A 225 6.57 -13.24 -3.27
N ARG A 226 7.81 -13.65 -2.98
CA ARG A 226 8.30 -13.81 -1.61
C ARG A 226 8.47 -12.48 -0.87
N ILE A 227 8.94 -11.44 -1.56
CA ILE A 227 9.01 -10.07 -1.00
C ILE A 227 7.59 -9.58 -0.70
N ASN A 228 6.65 -9.76 -1.62
CA ASN A 228 5.26 -9.37 -1.41
C ASN A 228 4.62 -10.12 -0.23
N SER A 229 4.91 -11.42 -0.06
CA SER A 229 4.36 -12.20 1.05
C SER A 229 4.95 -11.81 2.40
N LEU A 230 6.26 -11.53 2.47
CA LEU A 230 6.95 -11.25 3.73
C LEU A 230 6.87 -9.77 4.15
N ALA A 231 6.97 -8.87 3.18
CA ALA A 231 7.03 -7.43 3.39
C ALA A 231 6.26 -6.67 2.28
N PRO A 232 4.91 -6.72 2.26
CA PRO A 232 4.16 -6.13 1.16
C PRO A 232 4.32 -4.60 1.02
N ALA A 233 4.66 -3.87 2.09
CA ALA A 233 4.96 -2.44 2.01
C ALA A 233 6.29 -2.18 1.28
N VAL A 234 7.29 -3.02 1.52
CA VAL A 234 8.56 -2.99 0.79
C VAL A 234 8.32 -3.32 -0.68
N TYR A 235 7.50 -4.34 -0.95
CA TYR A 235 7.13 -4.73 -2.32
C TYR A 235 6.50 -3.57 -3.09
N ILE A 236 5.52 -2.86 -2.53
CA ILE A 236 4.87 -1.73 -3.20
C ILE A 236 5.88 -0.63 -3.54
N LYS A 237 6.77 -0.27 -2.59
CA LYS A 237 7.81 0.73 -2.83
C LYS A 237 8.83 0.26 -3.86
N LEU A 238 9.25 -1.00 -3.79
CA LEU A 238 10.15 -1.62 -4.76
C LEU A 238 9.55 -1.57 -6.17
N MET A 239 8.28 -1.94 -6.32
CA MET A 239 7.62 -1.91 -7.62
C MET A 239 7.55 -0.51 -8.22
N ARG A 240 7.34 0.51 -7.38
CA ARG A 240 7.43 1.91 -7.81
C ARG A 240 8.83 2.26 -8.32
N ILE A 241 9.88 1.90 -7.57
CA ILE A 241 11.27 2.14 -7.98
C ILE A 241 11.58 1.47 -9.32
N VAL A 242 11.15 0.21 -9.49
CA VAL A 242 11.36 -0.57 -10.72
C VAL A 242 10.64 0.09 -11.90
N SER A 243 9.35 0.43 -11.77
CA SER A 243 8.58 1.04 -12.86
C SER A 243 9.10 2.40 -13.28
N GLU A 244 9.46 3.27 -12.33
CA GLU A 244 10.01 4.59 -12.67
C GLU A 244 11.41 4.48 -13.30
N TYR A 245 12.22 3.52 -12.84
CA TYR A 245 13.55 3.32 -13.41
C TYR A 245 13.50 2.64 -14.78
N GLU A 246 12.50 1.79 -15.06
CA GLU A 246 12.26 1.19 -16.38
C GLU A 246 12.15 2.27 -17.46
N LEU A 247 11.40 3.35 -17.21
CA LEU A 247 11.31 4.49 -18.14
C LEU A 247 12.67 5.13 -18.42
N ALA A 248 13.49 5.30 -17.39
CA ALA A 248 14.85 5.84 -17.53
C ALA A 248 15.79 4.85 -18.25
N VAL A 249 15.57 3.55 -18.11
CA VAL A 249 16.33 2.51 -18.82
C VAL A 249 16.01 2.54 -20.31
N THR A 250 14.75 2.73 -20.71
CA THR A 250 14.37 2.91 -22.12
C THR A 250 15.06 4.13 -22.73
N GLU A 251 14.97 5.30 -22.06
CA GLU A 251 15.64 6.53 -22.54
C GLU A 251 17.17 6.37 -22.62
N LEU A 252 17.77 5.73 -21.60
CA LEU A 252 19.20 5.48 -21.59
C LEU A 252 19.60 4.55 -22.74
N THR A 253 18.79 3.53 -23.01
CA THR A 253 19.02 2.58 -24.09
C THR A 253 19.04 3.27 -25.45
N ASP A 254 18.04 4.13 -25.72
CA ASP A 254 17.92 4.86 -26.99
C ASP A 254 19.08 5.82 -27.25
N THR A 255 19.72 6.32 -26.18
CA THR A 255 20.80 7.31 -26.25
C THR A 255 22.19 6.72 -26.05
N TRP A 256 22.30 5.43 -25.74
CA TRP A 256 23.57 4.79 -25.41
C TRP A 256 24.41 4.50 -26.66
N SER A 257 25.70 4.84 -26.61
CA SER A 257 26.66 4.59 -27.69
C SER A 257 27.89 3.77 -27.26
N GLY A 258 27.91 3.26 -26.02
CA GLY A 258 29.02 2.49 -25.46
C GLY A 258 28.84 0.97 -25.60
N PRO A 259 29.73 0.16 -25.03
CA PRO A 259 29.59 -1.31 -25.01
C PRO A 259 28.31 -1.76 -24.28
N ALA A 260 27.68 -2.83 -24.78
CA ALA A 260 26.46 -3.39 -24.19
C ALA A 260 26.63 -3.82 -22.73
N GLU A 261 27.77 -4.42 -22.36
CA GLU A 261 28.03 -4.82 -20.97
C GLU A 261 28.13 -3.61 -20.03
N GLU A 262 28.66 -2.48 -20.49
CA GLU A 262 28.74 -1.26 -19.69
C GLU A 262 27.34 -0.67 -19.45
N LEU A 263 26.45 -0.70 -20.46
CA LEU A 263 25.05 -0.33 -20.29
C LEU A 263 24.36 -1.22 -19.24
N VAL A 264 24.48 -2.54 -19.37
CA VAL A 264 23.86 -3.50 -18.45
C VAL A 264 24.39 -3.32 -17.02
N ALA A 265 25.70 -3.12 -16.85
CA ALA A 265 26.30 -2.85 -15.55
C ALA A 265 25.77 -1.53 -14.96
N ARG A 266 25.72 -0.45 -15.75
CA ARG A 266 25.19 0.85 -15.33
C ARG A 266 23.72 0.77 -14.91
N VAL A 267 22.90 0.06 -15.69
CA VAL A 267 21.48 -0.16 -15.37
C VAL A 267 21.37 -0.91 -14.04
N ARG A 268 22.07 -2.04 -13.90
CA ARG A 268 22.04 -2.85 -12.67
C ARG A 268 22.49 -2.06 -11.45
N ASP A 269 23.62 -1.37 -11.53
CA ASP A 269 24.19 -0.64 -10.40
C ASP A 269 23.30 0.56 -10.03
N GLY A 270 22.71 1.23 -11.02
CA GLY A 270 21.75 2.30 -10.81
C GLY A 270 20.44 1.84 -10.14
N LEU A 271 19.97 0.63 -10.44
CA LEU A 271 18.83 0.02 -9.77
C LEU A 271 19.18 -0.38 -8.33
N THR A 272 20.31 -1.07 -8.13
CA THR A 272 20.81 -1.45 -6.78
C THR A 272 20.94 -0.23 -5.88
N HIS A 273 21.51 0.86 -6.40
CA HIS A 273 21.66 2.11 -5.65
C HIS A 273 20.31 2.72 -5.24
N ARG A 274 19.32 2.74 -6.14
CA ARG A 274 17.97 3.26 -5.84
C ARG A 274 17.26 2.42 -4.79
N ILE A 275 17.31 1.09 -4.94
CA ILE A 275 16.72 0.16 -3.98
C ILE A 275 17.34 0.36 -2.60
N THR A 276 18.67 0.37 -2.51
CA THR A 276 19.39 0.51 -1.23
C THR A 276 19.11 1.86 -0.58
N THR A 277 19.14 2.95 -1.36
CA THR A 277 18.96 4.32 -0.82
C THR A 277 17.53 4.55 -0.32
N GLN A 278 16.52 3.97 -0.97
CA GLN A 278 15.12 4.23 -0.65
C GLN A 278 14.48 3.19 0.28
N LEU A 279 15.02 1.98 0.33
CA LEU A 279 14.45 0.87 1.11
C LEU A 279 15.33 0.43 2.29
N SER A 280 16.50 1.03 2.48
CA SER A 280 17.29 0.81 3.70
C SER A 280 16.55 1.30 4.95
N PRO A 281 16.63 0.61 6.10
CA PRO A 281 17.40 -0.62 6.34
C PRO A 281 16.63 -1.92 6.03
N GLN A 282 15.40 -1.82 5.51
CA GLN A 282 14.52 -2.98 5.27
C GLN A 282 15.02 -3.87 4.13
N VAL A 283 15.76 -3.31 3.18
CA VAL A 283 16.49 -4.02 2.13
C VAL A 283 17.94 -3.58 2.19
N ASP A 284 18.82 -4.53 2.52
CA ASP A 284 20.27 -4.29 2.53
C ASP A 284 20.87 -4.36 1.11
N LEU A 285 22.16 -4.08 0.99
CA LEU A 285 22.86 -4.11 -0.30
C LEU A 285 22.80 -5.50 -0.95
N THR A 286 22.92 -6.57 -0.16
CA THR A 286 22.92 -7.96 -0.67
C THR A 286 21.59 -8.30 -1.33
N GLU A 287 20.48 -7.98 -0.66
CA GLU A 287 19.15 -8.20 -1.22
C GLU A 287 18.86 -7.23 -2.37
N ALA A 288 19.36 -5.99 -2.33
CA ALA A 288 19.23 -5.05 -3.42
C ALA A 288 19.94 -5.52 -4.69
N GLU A 289 21.16 -6.05 -4.59
CA GLU A 289 21.91 -6.62 -5.71
C GLU A 289 21.21 -7.85 -6.29
N ARG A 290 20.69 -8.71 -5.41
CA ARG A 290 19.93 -9.90 -5.81
C ARG A 290 18.68 -9.50 -6.59
N VAL A 291 17.84 -8.62 -6.04
CA VAL A 291 16.62 -8.14 -6.70
C VAL A 291 16.96 -7.48 -8.05
N SER A 292 17.98 -6.62 -8.08
CA SER A 292 18.40 -5.95 -9.31
C SER A 292 18.82 -6.93 -10.39
N ARG A 293 19.51 -8.02 -10.03
CA ARG A 293 19.87 -9.09 -10.97
C ARG A 293 18.65 -9.74 -11.61
N HIS A 294 17.62 -10.05 -10.83
CA HIS A 294 16.38 -10.65 -11.35
C HIS A 294 15.57 -9.68 -12.23
N ILE A 295 15.48 -8.41 -11.85
CA ILE A 295 14.77 -7.39 -12.63
C ILE A 295 15.49 -7.10 -13.95
N VAL A 296 16.82 -6.91 -13.93
CA VAL A 296 17.59 -6.66 -15.16
C VAL A 296 17.55 -7.87 -16.10
N ALA A 297 17.58 -9.10 -15.56
CA ALA A 297 17.39 -10.30 -16.37
C ALA A 297 16.01 -10.31 -17.06
N ARG A 298 14.95 -9.86 -16.37
CA ARG A 298 13.63 -9.66 -17.00
C ARG A 298 13.67 -8.61 -18.10
N TRP A 299 14.27 -7.44 -17.87
CA TRP A 299 14.36 -6.39 -18.89
C TRP A 299 15.13 -6.82 -20.14
N LEU A 300 16.18 -7.60 -19.97
CA LEU A 300 16.89 -8.21 -21.11
C LEU A 300 15.99 -9.18 -21.88
N ALA A 301 15.25 -10.04 -21.17
CA ALA A 301 14.39 -11.05 -21.77
C ALA A 301 13.20 -10.43 -22.55
N VAL A 302 12.54 -9.42 -21.98
CA VAL A 302 11.32 -8.80 -22.53
C VAL A 302 11.59 -7.52 -23.34
N CYS A 303 12.86 -7.21 -23.59
CA CYS A 303 13.33 -6.07 -24.40
C CYS A 303 13.07 -4.65 -23.88
N GLU A 304 12.84 -4.47 -22.57
CA GLU A 304 12.92 -3.12 -21.96
C GLU A 304 14.36 -2.60 -21.86
N LEU A 305 15.33 -3.52 -21.85
CA LEU A 305 16.75 -3.23 -22.02
C LEU A 305 17.23 -3.95 -23.29
N ASP A 306 17.20 -3.23 -24.41
CA ASP A 306 17.59 -3.75 -25.72
C ASP A 306 18.86 -3.07 -26.25
N PHE A 307 19.56 -3.73 -27.15
CA PHE A 307 20.73 -3.19 -27.84
C PHE A 307 21.07 -4.13 -29.01
N ASP A 308 21.56 -3.52 -30.08
CA ASP A 308 21.99 -4.21 -31.32
C ASP A 308 23.45 -4.68 -31.23
#